data_AF-A0A958FKW2-F1
#
_entry.id   AF-A0A958FKW2-F1
#
_cell.length_a   1.000
_cell.length_b   1.000
_cell.length_c   1.000
_cell.angle_alpha   90.00
_cell.angle_beta   90.00
_cell.angle_gamma   90.00
#
_symmetry.space_group_name_H-M   'P 1'
#
loop_
_entity.id
_entity.type
_entity.pdbx_description
1 polymer ?
#
loop_
_entity_poly.entity_id
_entity_poly.type
_entity_poly.pdbx_seq_one_letter_code
_entity_poly.pdbx_strand_id
1 'polypeptide(L)'
;MTVGVMHRVAELADRPEGVKPERWHPYVSLIPLPEVLAEVLGVGPASKGVRRLHANLLAKLGPELSILQDAPLEELERLGGARLKEAIRRMRRGEVHIDAGYDGEFGIIKLFEKSERDIFTPQLDLFGKTRPAGMDHPPPATETTAASPKKPAKANVGTAKRKQTQKPQNMPAGSPAVRPDQSSLTAEALLTGLNPEQQAAALCHEQNLLILAGPGTGKTRTLTHRIALLLADGKATADAILAITFTNKAAREMRERLAALTGEEIAAQMVIRTFHAFGALLLHEEGGVISMGPNFTILREQDRESFFQRCFPNLSERKSRRLLASISEAKNLLLPPGHPELNAQISAPENFPDVYRAYQAALTAREMLDYDDLLLLPATMLESHPEILQRIQARFRWISVDEYQDVNYAQYRLLRLLTPPEVNLCVIGDPDQAIYGFRGADRSYFLKFQEDYPAAREIRLRQNYRSSRPILSASRQVIDAGSGLPGQDIW
;
A
#
# COMPACT_ATOMS: atom_id res chain seq x y z
N MET A 1 17.60 28.62 8.30
CA MET A 1 16.43 28.25 7.47
C MET A 1 16.67 26.88 6.88
N THR A 2 15.75 25.93 7.04
CA THR A 2 15.88 24.61 6.42
C THR A 2 15.41 24.69 4.97
N VAL A 3 16.32 24.50 4.02
CA VAL A 3 15.98 24.53 2.59
C VAL A 3 15.16 23.28 2.25
N GLY A 4 13.84 23.46 2.14
CA GLY A 4 12.88 22.37 1.93
C GLY A 4 13.15 21.58 0.64
N VAL A 5 12.67 20.34 0.59
CA VAL A 5 12.91 19.41 -0.53
C VAL A 5 12.54 20.04 -1.88
N MET A 6 11.40 20.76 -1.96
CA MET A 6 10.98 21.40 -3.21
C MET A 6 11.90 22.53 -3.70
N HIS A 7 12.65 23.21 -2.83
CA HIS A 7 13.65 24.18 -3.27
C HIS A 7 14.81 23.46 -3.96
N ARG A 8 15.30 22.37 -3.36
CA ARG A 8 16.34 21.52 -3.94
C ARG A 8 15.88 20.87 -5.25
N VAL A 9 14.62 20.46 -5.36
CA VAL A 9 14.06 19.93 -6.62
C VAL A 9 14.01 21.01 -7.71
N ALA A 10 13.60 22.24 -7.39
CA ALA A 10 13.63 23.35 -8.36
C ALA A 10 15.07 23.70 -8.79
N GLU A 11 16.01 23.84 -7.84
CA GLU A 11 17.44 24.05 -8.12
C GLU A 11 18.12 22.90 -8.89
N LEU A 12 17.53 21.71 -8.90
CA LEU A 12 17.99 20.57 -9.69
C LEU A 12 17.34 20.54 -11.08
N ALA A 13 16.09 20.97 -11.21
CA ALA A 13 15.35 21.04 -12.46
C ALA A 13 15.86 22.17 -13.39
N ASP A 14 16.25 23.31 -12.82
CA ASP A 14 16.78 24.46 -13.58
C ASP A 14 18.27 24.31 -13.94
N ARG A 15 18.89 23.14 -13.73
CA ARG A 15 20.31 22.92 -14.06
C ARG A 15 20.51 22.71 -15.56
N PRO A 16 21.52 23.37 -16.17
CA PRO A 16 22.02 22.97 -17.47
C PRO A 16 22.47 21.50 -17.44
N GLU A 17 22.20 20.79 -18.54
CA GLU A 17 22.54 19.39 -18.69
C GLU A 17 24.06 19.16 -18.49
N GLY A 18 24.43 18.15 -17.70
CA GLY A 18 25.81 17.86 -17.35
C GLY A 18 26.38 18.57 -16.11
N VAL A 19 25.68 19.53 -15.50
CA VAL A 19 26.17 20.24 -14.29
C VAL A 19 26.09 19.35 -13.03
N LYS A 20 27.25 18.89 -12.55
CA LYS A 20 27.38 18.09 -11.32
C LYS A 20 27.59 18.99 -10.09
N PRO A 21 26.94 18.71 -8.95
CA PRO A 21 27.21 19.41 -7.69
C PRO A 21 28.59 19.04 -7.13
N GLU A 22 29.19 19.92 -6.33
CA GLU A 22 30.53 19.72 -5.72
C GLU A 22 30.64 18.40 -4.93
N ARG A 23 29.56 17.99 -4.26
CA ARG A 23 29.44 16.71 -3.53
C ARG A 23 28.59 15.71 -4.31
N TRP A 24 28.94 15.42 -5.56
CA TRP A 24 28.36 14.28 -6.28
C TRP A 24 29.05 12.98 -5.84
N HIS A 25 28.26 11.95 -5.57
CA HIS A 25 28.75 10.59 -5.44
C HIS A 25 28.55 9.85 -6.77
N PRO A 26 29.46 8.94 -7.16
CA PRO A 26 29.24 8.10 -8.33
C PRO A 26 27.99 7.25 -8.13
N TYR A 27 27.18 7.15 -9.18
CA TYR A 27 26.01 6.28 -9.23
C TYR A 27 26.06 5.46 -10.53
N VAL A 28 25.34 4.34 -10.54
CA VAL A 28 25.19 3.48 -11.72
C VAL A 28 23.69 3.28 -11.97
N SER A 29 23.22 3.67 -13.15
CA SER A 29 21.85 3.40 -13.58
C SER A 29 21.74 1.94 -14.01
N LEU A 30 20.87 1.18 -13.34
CA LEU A 30 20.63 -0.23 -13.63
C LEU A 30 19.14 -0.49 -13.84
N ILE A 31 18.85 -1.45 -14.72
CA ILE A 31 17.51 -1.99 -14.93
C ILE A 31 17.48 -3.36 -14.22
N PRO A 32 16.45 -3.68 -13.42
CA PRO A 32 16.35 -4.99 -12.75
C PRO A 32 16.45 -6.14 -13.75
N LEU A 33 17.22 -7.17 -13.42
CA LEU A 33 17.45 -8.31 -14.31
C LEU A 33 16.14 -8.98 -14.79
N PRO A 34 15.07 -9.11 -13.98
CA PRO A 34 13.78 -9.59 -14.48
C PRO A 34 13.18 -8.75 -15.61
N GLU A 35 13.37 -7.43 -15.60
CA GLU A 35 12.87 -6.52 -16.66
C GLU A 35 13.75 -6.58 -17.90
N VAL A 36 15.09 -6.65 -17.73
CA VAL A 36 16.03 -6.90 -18.85
C VAL A 36 15.66 -8.22 -19.56
N LEU A 37 15.40 -9.28 -18.79
CA LEU A 37 15.01 -10.58 -19.34
C LEU A 37 13.60 -10.58 -19.94
N ALA A 38 12.67 -9.80 -19.38
CA ALA A 38 11.34 -9.59 -19.93
C ALA A 38 11.40 -9.01 -21.34
N GLU A 39 12.19 -7.94 -21.51
CA GLU A 39 12.36 -7.27 -22.79
C GLU A 39 13.10 -8.16 -23.80
N VAL A 40 14.19 -8.82 -23.40
CA VAL A 40 14.94 -9.78 -24.24
C VAL A 40 14.06 -10.90 -24.78
N LEU A 41 13.15 -11.43 -23.95
CA LEU A 41 12.25 -12.54 -24.28
C LEU A 41 10.89 -12.10 -24.87
N GLY A 42 10.60 -10.80 -24.92
CA GLY A 42 9.32 -10.27 -25.43
C GLY A 42 8.10 -10.64 -24.59
N VAL A 43 8.26 -10.87 -23.28
CA VAL A 43 7.20 -11.33 -22.36
C VAL A 43 7.26 -10.56 -21.04
N GLY A 44 6.20 -10.59 -20.23
CA GLY A 44 6.21 -9.93 -18.92
C GLY A 44 7.23 -10.52 -17.92
N PRO A 45 7.75 -9.71 -16.98
CA PRO A 45 8.77 -10.13 -15.99
C PRO A 45 8.31 -11.27 -15.07
N ALA A 46 7.01 -11.37 -14.79
CA ALA A 46 6.43 -12.47 -14.01
C ALA A 46 6.33 -13.82 -14.76
N SER A 47 6.67 -13.86 -16.06
CA SER A 47 6.54 -15.06 -16.88
C SER A 47 7.39 -16.24 -16.38
N LYS A 48 6.97 -17.47 -16.71
CA LYS A 48 7.73 -18.70 -16.38
C LYS A 48 9.08 -18.74 -17.11
N GLY A 49 9.17 -18.16 -18.30
CA GLY A 49 10.39 -18.03 -19.10
C GLY A 49 11.44 -17.16 -18.41
N VAL A 50 11.06 -15.93 -18.05
CA VAL A 50 11.91 -14.98 -17.31
C VAL A 50 12.39 -15.60 -16.00
N ARG A 51 11.48 -16.09 -15.15
CA ARG A 51 11.85 -16.70 -13.85
C ARG A 51 12.84 -17.86 -13.98
N ARG A 52 12.69 -18.71 -15.00
CA ARG A 52 13.63 -19.83 -15.26
C ARG A 52 15.00 -19.34 -15.69
N LEU A 53 15.07 -18.36 -16.60
CA LEU A 53 16.34 -17.82 -17.09
C LEU A 53 17.06 -17.02 -15.99
N HIS A 54 16.31 -16.21 -15.24
CA HIS A 54 16.78 -15.48 -14.06
C HIS A 54 17.43 -16.40 -13.04
N ALA A 55 16.75 -17.49 -12.65
CA ALA A 55 17.31 -18.48 -11.72
C ALA A 55 18.56 -19.19 -12.26
N ASN A 56 18.60 -19.52 -13.56
CA ASN A 56 19.80 -20.14 -14.19
C ASN A 56 20.99 -19.18 -14.26
N LEU A 57 20.76 -17.88 -14.47
CA LEU A 57 21.83 -16.87 -14.44
C LEU A 57 22.36 -16.68 -13.01
N LEU A 58 21.48 -16.50 -12.02
CA LEU A 58 21.86 -16.41 -10.61
C LEU A 58 22.67 -17.63 -10.14
N ALA A 59 22.24 -18.83 -10.52
CA ALA A 59 22.90 -20.08 -10.13
C ALA A 59 24.29 -20.28 -10.78
N LYS A 60 24.61 -19.60 -11.88
CA LYS A 60 25.87 -19.77 -12.62
C LYS A 60 26.83 -18.58 -12.54
N LEU A 61 26.30 -17.37 -12.43
CA LEU A 61 27.05 -16.12 -12.45
C LEU A 61 27.00 -15.36 -11.11
N GLY A 62 26.24 -15.86 -10.13
CA GLY A 62 26.17 -15.26 -8.79
C GLY A 62 25.11 -14.16 -8.65
N PRO A 63 25.28 -13.20 -7.73
CA PRO A 63 24.27 -12.19 -7.42
C PRO A 63 23.88 -11.30 -8.61
N GLU A 64 22.63 -10.83 -8.61
CA GLU A 64 22.05 -9.98 -9.67
C GLU A 64 22.92 -8.75 -9.98
N LEU A 65 23.40 -8.04 -8.95
CA LEU A 65 24.27 -6.88 -9.13
C LEU A 65 25.56 -7.21 -9.91
N SER A 66 26.21 -8.33 -9.59
CA SER A 66 27.41 -8.79 -10.30
C SER A 66 27.10 -9.21 -11.74
N ILE A 67 25.93 -9.78 -12.01
CA ILE A 67 25.45 -10.07 -13.37
C ILE A 67 25.27 -8.78 -14.17
N LEU A 68 24.61 -7.79 -13.57
CA LEU A 68 24.29 -6.52 -14.20
C LEU A 68 25.53 -5.63 -14.42
N GLN A 69 26.52 -5.64 -13.50
CA GLN A 69 27.69 -4.75 -13.54
C GLN A 69 28.97 -5.42 -14.10
N ASP A 70 29.31 -6.62 -13.63
CA ASP A 70 30.68 -7.14 -13.74
C ASP A 70 30.81 -8.36 -14.66
N ALA A 71 29.77 -9.20 -14.76
CA ALA A 71 29.83 -10.48 -15.46
C ALA A 71 30.31 -10.34 -16.92
N PRO A 72 31.18 -11.24 -17.42
CA PRO A 72 31.66 -11.18 -18.81
C PRO A 72 30.53 -11.28 -19.82
N LEU A 73 30.58 -10.46 -20.87
CA LEU A 73 29.55 -10.43 -21.91
C LEU A 73 29.43 -11.77 -22.65
N GLU A 74 30.54 -12.49 -22.80
CA GLU A 74 30.65 -13.81 -23.43
C GLU A 74 29.91 -14.89 -22.63
N GLU A 75 29.91 -14.79 -21.30
CA GLU A 75 29.15 -15.71 -20.45
C GLU A 75 27.66 -15.41 -20.45
N LEU A 76 27.29 -14.13 -20.51
CA LEU A 76 25.90 -13.69 -20.67
C LEU A 76 25.32 -14.15 -22.01
N GLU A 77 26.11 -14.06 -23.09
CA GLU A 77 25.76 -14.61 -24.41
C GLU A 77 25.59 -16.13 -24.39
N ARG A 78 26.51 -16.85 -23.74
CA ARG A 78 26.43 -18.31 -23.59
C ARG A 78 25.21 -18.79 -22.81
N LEU A 79 24.73 -18.00 -21.83
CA LEU A 79 23.65 -18.43 -20.92
C LEU A 79 22.26 -17.85 -21.24
N GLY A 80 22.19 -16.68 -21.89
CA GLY A 80 20.93 -16.00 -22.26
C GLY A 80 20.87 -15.49 -23.70
N GLY A 81 21.87 -15.82 -24.54
CA GLY A 81 21.91 -15.47 -25.95
C GLY A 81 22.42 -14.04 -26.24
N ALA A 82 22.71 -13.78 -27.52
CA ALA A 82 23.27 -12.50 -27.97
C ALA A 82 22.40 -11.28 -27.57
N ARG A 83 21.07 -11.42 -27.54
CA ARG A 83 20.15 -10.37 -27.05
C ARG A 83 20.40 -10.00 -25.59
N LEU A 84 20.70 -10.96 -24.70
CA LEU A 84 21.01 -10.64 -23.29
C LEU A 84 22.35 -9.92 -23.17
N LYS A 85 23.38 -10.39 -23.89
CA LYS A 85 24.68 -9.70 -23.96
C LYS A 85 24.50 -8.26 -24.43
N GLU A 86 23.71 -8.03 -25.47
CA GLU A 86 23.46 -6.70 -26.00
C GLU A 86 22.68 -5.82 -25.02
N ALA A 87 21.63 -6.36 -24.40
CA ALA A 87 20.82 -5.67 -23.39
C ALA A 87 21.68 -5.20 -22.19
N ILE A 88 22.52 -6.08 -21.65
CA ILE A 88 23.44 -5.73 -20.55
C ILE A 88 24.53 -4.77 -21.01
N ARG A 89 25.07 -4.91 -22.23
CA ARG A 89 26.05 -3.98 -22.81
C ARG A 89 25.49 -2.56 -22.92
N ARG A 90 24.27 -2.43 -23.48
CA ARG A 90 23.56 -1.16 -23.62
C ARG A 90 23.30 -0.50 -22.26
N MET A 91 22.74 -1.27 -21.32
CA MET A 91 22.49 -0.81 -19.95
C MET A 91 23.77 -0.31 -19.27
N ARG A 92 24.88 -1.07 -19.30
CA ARG A 92 26.17 -0.68 -18.70
C ARG A 92 26.77 0.60 -19.30
N ARG A 93 26.38 0.95 -20.52
CA ARG A 93 26.82 2.18 -21.22
C ARG A 93 25.84 3.35 -21.12
N GLY A 94 24.65 3.13 -20.55
CA GLY A 94 23.57 4.13 -20.57
C GLY A 94 22.90 4.30 -21.93
N GLU A 95 23.11 3.36 -22.88
CA GLU A 95 22.49 3.33 -24.21
C GLU A 95 21.02 2.84 -24.07
N VAL A 96 20.17 3.63 -23.42
CA VAL A 96 18.75 3.29 -23.12
C VAL A 96 17.77 4.28 -23.73
N HIS A 97 16.62 3.80 -24.19
CA HIS A 97 15.52 4.63 -24.65
C HIS A 97 14.64 4.99 -23.45
N ILE A 98 14.38 6.28 -23.26
CA ILE A 98 13.56 6.81 -22.16
C ILE A 98 12.30 7.43 -22.75
N ASP A 99 11.18 6.71 -22.66
CA ASP A 99 9.86 7.31 -22.91
C ASP A 99 9.44 8.06 -21.64
N ALA A 100 9.39 9.40 -21.71
CA ALA A 100 8.95 10.22 -20.59
C ALA A 100 7.49 9.90 -20.20
N GLY A 101 7.25 9.77 -18.90
CA GLY A 101 5.90 9.64 -18.34
C GLY A 101 5.20 10.99 -18.25
N TYR A 102 3.88 10.97 -18.14
CA TYR A 102 3.03 12.16 -17.94
C TYR A 102 1.94 11.83 -16.91
N ASP A 103 1.45 12.85 -16.20
CA ASP A 103 0.25 12.83 -15.34
C ASP A 103 0.01 11.56 -14.49
N GLY A 104 1.01 11.20 -13.68
CA GLY A 104 0.90 10.08 -12.73
C GLY A 104 1.24 8.70 -13.32
N GLU A 105 1.50 8.61 -14.62
CA GLU A 105 2.13 7.44 -15.24
C GLU A 105 3.67 7.58 -15.18
N PHE A 106 4.35 6.52 -14.73
CA PHE A 106 5.83 6.49 -14.72
C PHE A 106 6.37 6.37 -16.14
N GLY A 107 7.48 7.05 -16.42
CA GLY A 107 8.22 6.89 -17.67
C GLY A 107 8.75 5.47 -17.85
N ILE A 108 8.89 5.02 -19.10
CA ILE A 108 9.29 3.66 -19.44
C ILE A 108 10.70 3.69 -20.03
N ILE A 109 11.63 3.00 -19.35
CA ILE A 109 12.98 2.77 -19.87
C ILE A 109 12.97 1.46 -20.66
N LYS A 110 13.58 1.46 -21.86
CA LYS A 110 13.69 0.31 -22.77
C LYS A 110 15.11 0.16 -23.29
N LEU A 111 15.54 -1.07 -23.50
CA LEU A 111 16.85 -1.40 -24.08
C LEU A 111 16.81 -1.56 -25.61
N PHE A 112 15.61 -1.76 -26.19
CA PHE A 112 15.44 -1.93 -27.63
C PHE A 112 14.23 -1.15 -28.19
N GLU A 113 14.42 -0.54 -29.35
CA GLU A 113 13.31 0.06 -30.09
C GLU A 113 12.29 -1.00 -30.56
N LYS A 114 11.07 -0.58 -30.90
CA LYS A 114 10.04 -1.50 -31.44
C LYS A 114 10.50 -2.15 -32.76
N SER A 115 11.21 -1.38 -33.60
CA SER A 115 11.84 -1.78 -34.87
C SER A 115 12.95 -2.83 -34.69
N GLU A 116 13.83 -2.65 -33.69
CA GLU A 116 14.96 -3.55 -33.43
C GLU A 116 14.54 -4.94 -32.94
N ARG A 117 13.37 -5.06 -32.31
CA ARG A 117 12.83 -6.34 -31.83
C ARG A 117 12.64 -7.35 -32.95
N ASP A 118 12.28 -6.86 -34.14
CA ASP A 118 12.01 -7.70 -35.31
C ASP A 118 13.32 -8.08 -36.03
N ILE A 119 14.29 -7.16 -36.10
CA ILE A 119 15.60 -7.35 -36.77
C ILE A 119 16.39 -8.53 -36.16
N PHE A 120 16.32 -8.71 -34.84
CA PHE A 120 17.02 -9.80 -34.14
C PHE A 120 16.15 -11.04 -33.92
N THR A 121 15.15 -11.30 -34.77
CA THR A 121 14.28 -12.48 -34.66
C THR A 121 14.76 -13.60 -35.60
N PRO A 122 15.64 -14.51 -35.17
CA PRO A 122 15.68 -15.80 -35.83
C PRO A 122 14.33 -16.46 -35.57
N GLN A 123 13.65 -16.89 -36.63
CA GLN A 123 12.62 -17.92 -36.48
C GLN A 123 13.28 -19.10 -35.77
N LEU A 124 12.75 -19.47 -34.59
CA LEU A 124 13.05 -20.77 -34.01
C LEU A 124 12.34 -21.83 -34.87
N ASP A 125 12.97 -22.18 -35.99
CA ASP A 125 12.60 -23.36 -36.74
C ASP A 125 13.08 -24.60 -35.98
N LEU A 126 12.22 -25.62 -35.87
CA LEU A 126 12.36 -26.67 -34.85
C LEU A 126 13.49 -27.68 -35.15
N PHE A 127 14.12 -27.58 -36.32
CA PHE A 127 15.25 -28.42 -36.75
C PHE A 127 16.35 -27.58 -37.42
N GLY A 128 17.41 -27.32 -36.67
CA GLY A 128 18.43 -26.33 -37.06
C GLY A 128 19.19 -26.65 -38.34
N LYS A 129 19.20 -25.68 -39.28
CA LYS A 129 20.21 -25.46 -40.33
C LYS A 129 20.12 -24.01 -40.79
N THR A 130 21.25 -23.32 -40.90
CA THR A 130 21.33 -21.95 -41.43
C THR A 130 21.33 -21.95 -42.97
N ARG A 131 20.82 -20.87 -43.58
CA ARG A 131 21.07 -20.50 -44.99
C ARG A 131 21.61 -19.06 -45.05
N PRO A 132 22.54 -18.76 -45.96
CA PRO A 132 23.15 -17.43 -46.07
C PRO A 132 22.25 -16.45 -46.84
N ALA A 133 22.55 -15.15 -46.70
CA ALA A 133 21.79 -14.05 -47.29
C ALA A 133 22.18 -13.75 -48.76
N GLY A 134 21.21 -13.25 -49.53
CA GLY A 134 21.45 -12.58 -50.82
C GLY A 134 20.24 -12.56 -51.76
N MET A 135 19.88 -11.36 -52.26
CA MET A 135 19.03 -11.08 -53.44
C MET A 135 17.52 -11.45 -53.29
N ASP A 136 16.52 -10.68 -53.74
CA ASP A 136 16.48 -9.54 -54.68
C ASP A 136 15.37 -8.49 -54.37
N HIS A 137 15.32 -7.42 -55.19
CA HIS A 137 14.49 -6.21 -55.13
C HIS A 137 12.94 -6.38 -55.11
N PRO A 138 12.18 -5.36 -54.65
CA PRO A 138 10.71 -5.34 -54.69
C PRO A 138 10.13 -4.69 -55.97
N PRO A 139 8.94 -5.13 -56.44
CA PRO A 139 8.06 -4.35 -57.33
C PRO A 139 6.85 -3.73 -56.57
N PRO A 140 6.16 -2.73 -57.15
CA PRO A 140 5.55 -1.65 -56.39
C PRO A 140 4.04 -1.75 -56.12
N ALA A 141 3.54 -0.79 -55.35
CA ALA A 141 2.15 -0.65 -54.91
C ALA A 141 1.14 -0.43 -56.05
N THR A 142 -0.11 -0.86 -55.80
CA THR A 142 -1.32 -0.29 -56.43
C THR A 142 -2.40 -0.11 -55.37
N GLU A 143 -3.13 0.99 -55.48
CA GLU A 143 -4.20 1.41 -54.56
C GLU A 143 -5.50 0.64 -54.85
N THR A 144 -6.29 0.31 -53.83
CA THR A 144 -7.76 0.48 -53.91
C THR A 144 -8.44 0.42 -52.53
N THR A 145 -9.00 1.56 -52.15
CA THR A 145 -10.34 1.75 -51.54
C THR A 145 -10.91 0.75 -50.52
N ALA A 146 -11.14 1.30 -49.32
CA ALA A 146 -12.44 1.34 -48.62
C ALA A 146 -12.99 0.14 -47.80
N ALA A 147 -13.83 0.55 -46.83
CA ALA A 147 -14.86 -0.19 -46.10
C ALA A 147 -14.45 -1.15 -44.96
N SER A 148 -14.71 -0.70 -43.72
CA SER A 148 -14.80 -1.53 -42.52
C SER A 148 -15.98 -2.52 -42.58
N PRO A 149 -15.85 -3.76 -42.08
CA PRO A 149 -17.00 -4.61 -41.77
C PRO A 149 -17.44 -4.46 -40.30
N LYS A 150 -18.75 -4.25 -40.10
CA LYS A 150 -19.42 -4.27 -38.79
C LYS A 150 -19.59 -5.71 -38.28
N LYS A 151 -19.77 -5.84 -36.96
CA LYS A 151 -20.31 -7.05 -36.30
C LYS A 151 -21.65 -7.50 -36.95
N PRO A 152 -21.90 -8.81 -37.08
CA PRO A 152 -23.25 -9.36 -37.08
C PRO A 152 -23.69 -9.79 -35.66
N ALA A 153 -25.01 -9.81 -35.44
CA ALA A 153 -25.66 -10.35 -34.25
C ALA A 153 -26.93 -11.13 -34.70
N LYS A 154 -27.61 -11.80 -33.75
CA LYS A 154 -28.82 -12.68 -33.90
C LYS A 154 -28.52 -14.14 -34.29
N ALA A 155 -29.33 -15.14 -33.95
CA ALA A 155 -30.31 -15.31 -32.85
C ALA A 155 -30.75 -16.79 -32.73
N ASN A 156 -31.42 -17.14 -31.63
CA ASN A 156 -31.92 -18.48 -31.22
C ASN A 156 -32.79 -19.27 -32.22
N VAL A 157 -32.58 -20.61 -32.24
CA VAL A 157 -33.57 -21.74 -32.24
C VAL A 157 -32.83 -22.99 -31.66
N GLY A 158 -33.40 -23.96 -30.92
CA GLY A 158 -34.70 -24.06 -30.23
C GLY A 158 -35.10 -25.50 -29.80
N THR A 159 -35.49 -25.69 -28.53
CA THR A 159 -36.41 -26.73 -27.95
C THR A 159 -36.17 -28.26 -28.10
N ALA A 160 -36.09 -28.97 -26.96
CA ALA A 160 -36.70 -30.29 -26.59
C ALA A 160 -35.88 -30.97 -25.45
N LYS A 161 -36.39 -31.80 -24.52
CA LYS A 161 -37.75 -32.28 -24.16
C LYS A 161 -37.76 -32.67 -22.66
N ARG A 162 -38.92 -32.58 -21.98
CA ARG A 162 -39.12 -32.97 -20.57
C ARG A 162 -39.74 -34.38 -20.48
N LYS A 163 -39.40 -35.17 -19.46
CA LYS A 163 -40.18 -36.34 -18.99
C LYS A 163 -40.21 -36.41 -17.46
N GLN A 164 -41.32 -36.85 -16.90
CA GLN A 164 -41.59 -37.00 -15.47
C GLN A 164 -41.38 -38.45 -15.01
N THR A 165 -41.05 -38.68 -13.73
CA THR A 165 -41.52 -39.85 -12.97
C THR A 165 -41.48 -39.64 -11.44
N GLN A 166 -42.67 -39.76 -10.83
CA GLN A 166 -43.09 -40.25 -9.49
C GLN A 166 -42.15 -40.33 -8.25
N LYS A 167 -42.76 -40.05 -7.08
CA LYS A 167 -42.31 -40.40 -5.70
C LYS A 167 -42.65 -41.85 -5.32
N PRO A 168 -41.95 -42.41 -4.31
CA PRO A 168 -42.60 -43.16 -3.22
C PRO A 168 -42.21 -42.65 -1.80
N GLN A 169 -42.81 -43.22 -0.75
CA GLN A 169 -42.63 -42.86 0.68
C GLN A 169 -42.02 -43.99 1.53
N ASN A 170 -41.48 -43.61 2.71
CA ASN A 170 -41.23 -44.36 3.95
C ASN A 170 -40.09 -45.41 4.07
N MET A 171 -39.01 -44.99 4.76
CA MET A 171 -38.35 -45.58 5.98
C MET A 171 -37.85 -47.07 5.98
N PRO A 172 -36.79 -47.44 6.77
CA PRO A 172 -36.37 -46.84 8.04
C PRO A 172 -34.86 -46.54 8.21
N ALA A 173 -34.52 -46.14 9.44
CA ALA A 173 -33.26 -45.61 9.95
C ALA A 173 -31.95 -46.28 9.48
N GLY A 174 -31.00 -45.44 9.06
CA GLY A 174 -29.57 -45.72 9.04
C GLY A 174 -28.83 -44.60 9.79
N SER A 175 -27.73 -44.95 10.45
CA SER A 175 -26.94 -44.11 11.37
C SER A 175 -26.64 -42.70 10.83
N PRO A 176 -26.48 -41.67 11.69
CA PRO A 176 -26.14 -40.33 11.24
C PRO A 176 -24.81 -40.37 10.49
N ALA A 177 -24.87 -40.13 9.18
CA ALA A 177 -23.68 -39.87 8.39
C ALA A 177 -23.01 -38.62 8.97
N VAL A 178 -21.82 -38.81 9.54
CA VAL A 178 -20.98 -37.73 10.05
C VAL A 178 -20.78 -36.75 8.90
N ARG A 179 -21.45 -35.60 8.99
CA ARG A 179 -21.09 -34.45 8.16
C ARG A 179 -19.63 -34.14 8.50
N PRO A 180 -18.72 -33.98 7.52
CA PRO A 180 -17.38 -33.51 7.84
C PRO A 180 -17.53 -32.18 8.58
N ASP A 181 -16.98 -32.16 9.79
CA ASP A 181 -17.13 -31.06 10.72
C ASP A 181 -16.66 -29.75 10.07
N GLN A 182 -17.38 -28.65 10.32
CA GLN A 182 -16.95 -27.33 9.87
C GLN A 182 -15.82 -26.90 10.79
N SER A 183 -14.61 -27.38 10.47
CA SER A 183 -13.33 -27.20 11.17
C SER A 183 -13.41 -26.24 12.36
N SER A 184 -13.66 -26.78 13.56
CA SER A 184 -13.57 -26.03 14.79
C SER A 184 -12.21 -25.34 14.83
N LEU A 185 -12.20 -24.01 14.83
CA LEU A 185 -10.99 -23.21 14.93
C LEU A 185 -10.43 -23.33 16.35
N THR A 186 -9.68 -24.40 16.62
CA THR A 186 -9.06 -24.58 17.93
C THR A 186 -7.95 -23.56 18.11
N ALA A 187 -7.87 -22.96 19.30
CA ALA A 187 -6.81 -22.01 19.63
C ALA A 187 -5.40 -22.60 19.38
N GLU A 188 -5.24 -23.90 19.63
CA GLU A 188 -4.02 -24.67 19.37
C GLU A 188 -3.59 -24.65 17.88
N ALA A 189 -4.54 -24.79 16.96
CA ALA A 189 -4.27 -24.69 15.52
C ALA A 189 -3.87 -23.26 15.12
N LEU A 190 -4.51 -22.24 15.71
CA LEU A 190 -4.17 -20.84 15.47
C LEU A 190 -2.82 -20.41 16.09
N LEU A 191 -2.37 -21.04 17.18
CA LEU A 191 -1.05 -20.81 17.76
C LEU A 191 0.08 -21.53 16.99
N THR A 192 -0.25 -22.54 16.20
CA THR A 192 0.73 -23.38 15.50
C THR A 192 1.56 -22.56 14.50
N GLY A 193 2.88 -22.65 14.64
CA GLY A 193 3.84 -21.97 13.76
C GLY A 193 4.05 -20.49 14.07
N LEU A 194 3.52 -19.97 15.18
CA LEU A 194 3.96 -18.73 15.82
C LEU A 194 5.13 -19.01 16.78
N ASN A 195 6.07 -18.07 16.94
CA ASN A 195 7.12 -18.15 17.96
C ASN A 195 6.59 -17.74 19.37
N PRO A 196 7.33 -17.96 20.46
CA PRO A 196 6.85 -17.67 21.82
C PRO A 196 6.39 -16.22 22.03
N GLU A 197 7.09 -15.24 21.46
CA GLU A 197 6.73 -13.82 21.58
C GLU A 197 5.46 -13.49 20.77
N GLN A 198 5.31 -14.07 19.59
CA GLN A 198 4.11 -13.97 18.76
C GLN A 198 2.91 -14.64 19.43
N GLN A 199 3.08 -15.81 20.05
CA GLN A 199 2.03 -16.49 20.83
C GLN A 199 1.63 -15.65 22.06
N ALA A 200 2.60 -15.10 22.80
CA ALA A 200 2.33 -14.24 23.94
C ALA A 200 1.56 -12.96 23.57
N ALA A 201 1.85 -12.38 22.40
CA ALA A 201 1.07 -11.26 21.85
C ALA A 201 -0.31 -11.69 21.37
N ALA A 202 -0.41 -12.83 20.70
CA ALA A 202 -1.66 -13.34 20.13
C ALA A 202 -2.65 -13.88 21.19
N LEU A 203 -2.20 -14.11 22.43
CA LEU A 203 -3.04 -14.50 23.57
C LEU A 203 -3.35 -13.35 24.55
N CYS A 204 -2.73 -12.18 24.39
CA CYS A 204 -2.90 -11.08 25.32
C CYS A 204 -4.20 -10.31 25.02
N HIS A 205 -5.29 -10.73 25.68
CA HIS A 205 -6.67 -10.24 25.47
C HIS A 205 -7.22 -9.40 26.64
N GLU A 206 -6.55 -9.39 27.80
CA GLU A 206 -7.09 -8.84 29.05
C GLU A 206 -6.77 -7.35 29.28
N GLN A 207 -5.79 -6.83 28.56
CA GLN A 207 -5.27 -5.47 28.71
C GLN A 207 -4.83 -4.92 27.34
N ASN A 208 -4.62 -3.61 27.26
CA ASN A 208 -4.08 -2.98 26.06
C ASN A 208 -2.67 -3.51 25.76
N LEU A 209 -2.29 -3.55 24.49
CA LEU A 209 -1.09 -4.23 24.04
C LEU A 209 -0.30 -3.35 23.07
N LEU A 210 0.97 -3.11 23.41
CA LEU A 210 1.98 -2.53 22.54
C LEU A 210 2.90 -3.65 22.04
N ILE A 211 2.92 -3.87 20.74
CA ILE A 211 3.84 -4.82 20.10
C ILE A 211 4.94 -4.04 19.36
N LEU A 212 6.16 -4.07 19.88
CA LEU A 212 7.35 -3.63 19.14
C LEU A 212 7.77 -4.74 18.20
N ALA A 213 7.81 -4.47 16.91
CA ALA A 213 8.00 -5.50 15.91
C ALA A 213 8.73 -4.95 14.69
N GLY A 214 10.06 -5.09 14.72
CA GLY A 214 10.94 -4.65 13.64
C GLY A 214 10.68 -5.28 12.28
N PRO A 215 11.40 -4.86 11.22
CA PRO A 215 11.24 -5.38 9.87
C PRO A 215 11.33 -6.91 9.86
N GLY A 216 10.41 -7.59 9.16
CA GLY A 216 10.47 -9.04 8.95
C GLY A 216 10.16 -9.93 10.18
N THR A 217 9.77 -9.35 11.32
CA THR A 217 9.47 -10.09 12.57
C THR A 217 8.08 -10.73 12.62
N GLY A 218 7.26 -10.48 11.59
CA GLY A 218 5.92 -11.07 11.46
C GLY A 218 4.75 -10.17 11.89
N LYS A 219 4.93 -8.84 12.01
CA LYS A 219 3.90 -7.83 12.36
C LYS A 219 2.46 -8.25 12.08
N THR A 220 2.06 -8.21 10.80
CA THR A 220 0.68 -8.49 10.39
C THR A 220 0.25 -9.92 10.69
N ARG A 221 1.16 -10.92 10.69
CA ARG A 221 0.82 -12.30 11.07
C ARG A 221 0.41 -12.38 12.54
N THR A 222 1.18 -11.76 13.43
CA THR A 222 0.86 -11.68 14.86
C THR A 222 -0.51 -11.04 15.08
N LEU A 223 -0.78 -9.92 14.39
CA LEU A 223 -2.04 -9.20 14.52
C LEU A 223 -3.25 -10.00 13.98
N THR A 224 -3.12 -10.65 12.81
CA THR A 224 -4.22 -11.47 12.25
C THR A 224 -4.49 -12.72 13.08
N HIS A 225 -3.46 -13.38 13.60
CA HIS A 225 -3.63 -14.53 14.49
C HIS A 225 -4.27 -14.13 15.84
N ARG A 226 -3.91 -12.98 16.41
CA ARG A 226 -4.57 -12.43 17.61
C ARG A 226 -6.07 -12.20 17.39
N ILE A 227 -6.42 -11.56 16.28
CA ILE A 227 -7.82 -11.29 15.91
C ILE A 227 -8.60 -12.60 15.71
N ALA A 228 -7.98 -13.61 15.07
CA ALA A 228 -8.60 -14.93 14.91
C ALA A 228 -8.79 -15.65 16.26
N LEU A 229 -7.83 -15.54 17.19
CA LEU A 229 -7.93 -16.12 18.54
C LEU A 229 -9.01 -15.44 19.40
N LEU A 230 -9.18 -14.11 19.31
CA LEU A 230 -10.28 -13.41 19.99
C LEU A 230 -11.67 -13.96 19.61
N LEU A 231 -11.84 -14.37 18.35
CA LEU A 231 -13.06 -15.02 17.88
C LEU A 231 -13.15 -16.49 18.30
N ALA A 232 -12.06 -17.25 18.14
CA ALA A 232 -12.01 -18.68 18.50
C ALA A 232 -12.25 -18.92 20.00
N ASP A 233 -11.72 -18.05 20.86
CA ASP A 233 -11.93 -18.07 22.31
C ASP A 233 -13.34 -17.57 22.72
N GLY A 234 -14.16 -17.08 21.77
CA GLY A 234 -15.47 -16.48 22.05
C GLY A 234 -15.43 -15.14 22.80
N LYS A 235 -14.28 -14.46 22.84
CA LYS A 235 -14.11 -13.16 23.54
C LYS A 235 -14.64 -11.98 22.72
N ALA A 236 -14.74 -12.13 21.40
CA ALA A 236 -15.25 -11.14 20.48
C ALA A 236 -16.28 -11.73 19.52
N THR A 237 -17.22 -10.90 19.06
CA THR A 237 -17.97 -11.13 17.82
C THR A 237 -17.27 -10.40 16.67
N ALA A 238 -17.49 -10.83 15.42
CA ALA A 238 -16.76 -10.31 14.27
C ALA A 238 -17.07 -8.83 13.96
N ASP A 239 -18.31 -8.40 14.20
CA ASP A 239 -18.79 -7.03 14.05
C ASP A 239 -18.26 -6.07 15.14
N ALA A 240 -17.78 -6.61 16.26
CA ALA A 240 -17.15 -5.85 17.35
C ALA A 240 -15.65 -5.58 17.15
N ILE A 241 -15.08 -6.02 16.02
CA ILE A 241 -13.66 -5.91 15.68
C ILE A 241 -13.43 -4.79 14.67
N LEU A 242 -12.57 -3.84 15.04
CA LEU A 242 -12.04 -2.78 14.19
C LEU A 242 -10.54 -2.98 14.00
N ALA A 243 -10.10 -3.18 12.75
CA ALA A 243 -8.70 -3.26 12.39
C ALA A 243 -8.32 -2.11 11.46
N ILE A 244 -7.39 -1.26 11.91
CA ILE A 244 -6.91 -0.07 11.21
C ILE A 244 -5.50 -0.34 10.68
N THR A 245 -5.29 -0.02 9.41
CA THR A 245 -3.98 -0.08 8.74
C THR A 245 -3.64 1.26 8.07
N PHE A 246 -2.37 1.50 7.76
CA PHE A 246 -1.98 2.74 7.08
C PHE A 246 -2.39 2.81 5.59
N THR A 247 -2.56 1.68 4.88
CA THR A 247 -2.83 1.67 3.43
C THR A 247 -3.97 0.73 3.03
N ASN A 248 -4.71 1.09 1.97
CA ASN A 248 -5.79 0.25 1.42
C ASN A 248 -5.28 -1.14 0.97
N LYS A 249 -4.01 -1.24 0.55
CA LYS A 249 -3.35 -2.52 0.25
C LYS A 249 -3.18 -3.37 1.50
N ALA A 250 -2.69 -2.78 2.60
CA ALA A 250 -2.54 -3.48 3.88
C ALA A 250 -3.90 -3.92 4.45
N ALA A 251 -4.94 -3.08 4.39
CA ALA A 251 -6.30 -3.45 4.80
C ALA A 251 -6.85 -4.65 4.00
N ARG A 252 -6.58 -4.71 2.69
CA ARG A 252 -6.96 -5.86 1.85
C ARG A 252 -6.17 -7.12 2.20
N GLU A 253 -4.84 -7.04 2.27
CA GLU A 253 -3.99 -8.18 2.65
C GLU A 253 -4.33 -8.73 4.05
N MET A 254 -4.69 -7.85 4.99
CA MET A 254 -5.14 -8.23 6.33
C MET A 254 -6.49 -8.95 6.28
N ARG A 255 -7.45 -8.47 5.48
CA ARG A 255 -8.73 -9.17 5.25
C ARG A 255 -8.55 -10.53 4.59
N GLU A 256 -7.71 -10.64 3.56
CA GLU A 256 -7.39 -11.91 2.89
C GLU A 256 -6.78 -12.93 3.89
N ARG A 257 -5.87 -12.48 4.77
CA ARG A 257 -5.28 -13.32 5.82
C ARG A 257 -6.28 -13.71 6.89
N LEU A 258 -7.17 -12.81 7.30
CA LEU A 258 -8.23 -13.12 8.26
C LEU A 258 -9.27 -14.07 7.67
N ALA A 259 -9.68 -13.89 6.41
CA ALA A 259 -10.54 -14.85 5.72
C ALA A 259 -9.92 -16.25 5.62
N ALA A 260 -8.61 -16.35 5.39
CA ALA A 260 -7.89 -17.62 5.41
C ALA A 260 -7.80 -18.27 6.81
N LEU A 261 -7.92 -17.49 7.89
CA LEU A 261 -7.89 -17.97 9.28
C LEU A 261 -9.29 -18.20 9.88
N THR A 262 -10.31 -17.45 9.48
CA THR A 262 -11.64 -17.44 10.12
C THR A 262 -12.79 -17.75 9.17
N GLY A 263 -12.52 -17.89 7.87
CA GLY A 263 -13.53 -17.97 6.82
C GLY A 263 -13.98 -16.59 6.31
N GLU A 264 -14.31 -16.53 5.02
CA GLU A 264 -14.74 -15.29 4.31
C GLU A 264 -15.95 -14.62 4.97
N GLU A 265 -16.95 -15.40 5.39
CA GLU A 265 -18.19 -14.87 5.99
C GLU A 265 -17.96 -14.15 7.32
N ILE A 266 -17.01 -14.64 8.13
CA ILE A 266 -16.62 -14.02 9.39
C ILE A 266 -15.73 -12.79 9.13
N ALA A 267 -14.75 -12.90 8.23
CA ALA A 267 -13.87 -11.79 7.88
C ALA A 267 -14.59 -10.63 7.15
N ALA A 268 -15.73 -10.90 6.51
CA ALA A 268 -16.59 -9.89 5.89
C ALA A 268 -17.34 -9.03 6.91
N GLN A 269 -17.64 -9.56 8.10
CA GLN A 269 -18.33 -8.84 9.19
C GLN A 269 -17.39 -7.86 9.92
N MET A 270 -16.08 -8.12 9.90
CA MET A 270 -15.06 -7.26 10.52
C MET A 270 -14.86 -5.92 9.79
N VAL A 271 -14.69 -4.85 10.55
CA VAL A 271 -14.34 -3.53 10.01
C VAL A 271 -12.82 -3.40 9.86
N ILE A 272 -12.29 -3.93 8.74
CA ILE A 272 -10.87 -3.80 8.37
C ILE A 272 -10.71 -2.68 7.35
N ARG A 273 -10.10 -1.55 7.75
CA ARG A 273 -10.05 -0.27 7.00
C ARG A 273 -8.73 0.50 7.22
N THR A 274 -8.58 1.64 6.54
CA THR A 274 -7.61 2.69 6.93
C THR A 274 -8.28 3.74 7.82
N PHE A 275 -7.52 4.58 8.53
CA PHE A 275 -8.08 5.68 9.35
C PHE A 275 -9.09 6.52 8.55
N HIS A 276 -8.72 6.97 7.35
CA HIS A 276 -9.58 7.79 6.49
C HIS A 276 -10.81 7.02 5.96
N ALA A 277 -10.64 5.74 5.61
CA ALA A 277 -11.78 4.90 5.19
C ALA A 277 -12.72 4.53 6.34
N PHE A 278 -12.24 4.56 7.58
CA PHE A 278 -13.04 4.43 8.80
C PHE A 278 -13.73 5.76 9.16
N GLY A 279 -13.03 6.89 9.07
CA GLY A 279 -13.64 8.20 9.22
C GLY A 279 -14.76 8.45 8.21
N ALA A 280 -14.56 8.08 6.94
CA ALA A 280 -15.62 8.08 5.94
C ALA A 280 -16.80 7.18 6.31
N LEU A 281 -16.56 5.99 6.89
CA LEU A 281 -17.64 5.12 7.38
C LEU A 281 -18.45 5.83 8.48
N LEU A 282 -17.79 6.44 9.46
CA LEU A 282 -18.45 7.19 10.53
C LEU A 282 -19.27 8.37 9.98
N LEU A 283 -18.76 9.11 8.98
CA LEU A 283 -19.52 10.20 8.36
C LEU A 283 -20.73 9.70 7.55
N HIS A 284 -20.64 8.53 6.90
CA HIS A 284 -21.81 7.93 6.23
C HIS A 284 -22.85 7.37 7.21
N GLU A 285 -22.43 6.81 8.35
CA GLU A 285 -23.35 6.26 9.37
C GLU A 285 -23.98 7.36 10.25
N GLU A 286 -23.20 8.37 10.66
CA GLU A 286 -23.57 9.31 11.74
C GLU A 286 -23.45 10.80 11.36
N GLY A 287 -22.91 11.14 10.19
CA GLY A 287 -22.61 12.54 9.78
C GLY A 287 -23.84 13.47 9.69
N GLY A 288 -25.05 12.93 9.68
CA GLY A 288 -26.29 13.71 9.71
C GLY A 288 -26.38 14.69 10.89
N VAL A 289 -25.76 14.38 12.05
CA VAL A 289 -25.79 15.30 13.21
C VAL A 289 -24.96 16.57 13.00
N ILE A 290 -23.92 16.51 12.17
CA ILE A 290 -23.12 17.68 11.76
C ILE A 290 -23.63 18.28 10.43
N SER A 291 -24.90 18.03 10.09
CA SER A 291 -25.55 18.48 8.83
C SER A 291 -24.85 17.99 7.56
N MET A 292 -24.23 16.79 7.61
CA MET A 292 -23.60 16.17 6.45
C MET A 292 -24.52 15.16 5.78
N GLY A 293 -24.81 15.34 4.49
CA GLY A 293 -25.53 14.37 3.69
C GLY A 293 -24.73 13.08 3.47
N PRO A 294 -25.38 11.91 3.34
CA PRO A 294 -24.68 10.61 3.21
C PRO A 294 -23.94 10.43 1.87
N ASN A 295 -24.17 11.32 0.89
CA ASN A 295 -23.65 11.22 -0.48
C ASN A 295 -22.49 12.19 -0.75
N PHE A 296 -21.72 12.57 0.27
CA PHE A 296 -20.62 13.53 0.10
C PHE A 296 -19.55 13.04 -0.89
N THR A 297 -18.94 13.98 -1.61
CA THR A 297 -17.87 13.70 -2.58
C THR A 297 -16.50 13.94 -1.96
N ILE A 298 -15.65 12.92 -1.94
CA ILE A 298 -14.26 13.02 -1.46
C ILE A 298 -13.37 13.49 -2.61
N LEU A 299 -12.76 14.67 -2.47
CA LEU A 299 -11.78 15.21 -3.41
C LEU A 299 -10.43 14.51 -3.27
N ARG A 300 -9.84 14.13 -4.41
CA ARG A 300 -8.44 13.67 -4.50
C ARG A 300 -7.51 14.87 -4.58
N GLU A 301 -6.20 14.69 -4.39
CA GLU A 301 -5.23 15.79 -4.36
C GLU A 301 -5.28 16.73 -5.58
N GLN A 302 -5.37 16.17 -6.79
CA GLN A 302 -5.48 16.94 -8.04
C GLN A 302 -6.80 17.72 -8.14
N ASP A 303 -7.92 17.08 -7.74
CA ASP A 303 -9.24 17.71 -7.69
C ASP A 303 -9.28 18.81 -6.62
N ARG A 304 -8.58 18.61 -5.50
CA ARG A 304 -8.44 19.54 -4.38
C ARG A 304 -7.73 20.82 -4.80
N GLU A 305 -6.57 20.71 -5.45
CA GLU A 305 -5.84 21.87 -5.96
C GLU A 305 -6.66 22.63 -7.03
N SER A 306 -7.26 21.90 -7.97
CA SER A 306 -8.14 22.47 -9.01
C SER A 306 -9.41 23.12 -8.43
N PHE A 307 -9.98 22.58 -7.36
CA PHE A 307 -11.12 23.16 -6.66
C PHE A 307 -10.73 24.41 -5.87
N PHE A 308 -9.61 24.37 -5.15
CA PHE A 308 -9.08 25.52 -4.42
C PHE A 308 -8.79 26.69 -5.37
N GLN A 309 -8.14 26.42 -6.52
CA GLN A 309 -7.81 27.45 -7.51
C GLN A 309 -9.07 28.10 -8.12
N ARG A 310 -10.18 27.35 -8.27
CA ARG A 310 -11.48 27.90 -8.68
C ARG A 310 -12.15 28.76 -7.59
N CYS A 311 -11.92 28.46 -6.32
CA CYS A 311 -12.41 29.28 -5.21
C CYS A 311 -11.63 30.60 -5.06
N PHE A 312 -10.34 30.58 -5.42
CA PHE A 312 -9.44 31.73 -5.26
C PHE A 312 -8.65 32.03 -6.54
N PRO A 313 -9.32 32.42 -7.65
CA PRO A 313 -8.70 32.55 -8.97
C PRO A 313 -7.57 33.59 -9.06
N ASN A 314 -7.53 34.54 -8.13
CA ASN A 314 -6.51 35.59 -8.05
C ASN A 314 -5.20 35.14 -7.34
N LEU A 315 -5.15 33.92 -6.81
CA LEU A 315 -3.93 33.36 -6.20
C LEU A 315 -3.09 32.65 -7.26
N SER A 316 -1.76 32.77 -7.18
CA SER A 316 -0.86 31.94 -7.98
C SER A 316 -0.80 30.52 -7.42
N GLU A 317 -0.60 29.52 -8.28
CA GLU A 317 -0.49 28.10 -7.90
C GLU A 317 0.49 27.86 -6.74
N ARG A 318 1.62 28.59 -6.72
CA ARG A 318 2.61 28.51 -5.65
C ARG A 318 2.06 28.99 -4.30
N LYS A 319 1.18 30.00 -4.29
CA LYS A 319 0.49 30.47 -3.08
C LYS A 319 -0.66 29.52 -2.70
N SER A 320 -1.40 29.01 -3.69
CA SER A 320 -2.45 28.00 -3.49
C SER A 320 -1.92 26.72 -2.83
N ARG A 321 -0.83 26.12 -3.35
CA ARG A 321 -0.17 24.95 -2.74
C ARG A 321 0.33 25.20 -1.32
N ARG A 322 0.86 26.39 -1.02
CA ARG A 322 1.27 26.77 0.33
C ARG A 322 0.09 26.86 1.30
N LEU A 323 -1.01 27.48 0.87
CA LEU A 323 -2.22 27.59 1.67
C LEU A 323 -2.87 26.22 1.90
N LEU A 324 -2.95 25.37 0.87
CA LEU A 324 -3.41 23.99 1.01
C LEU A 324 -2.54 23.16 1.96
N ALA A 325 -1.22 23.33 1.94
CA ALA A 325 -0.33 22.69 2.91
C ALA A 325 -0.63 23.14 4.35
N SER A 326 -0.79 24.45 4.59
CA SER A 326 -1.19 24.98 5.91
C SER A 326 -2.60 24.56 6.35
N ILE A 327 -3.54 24.38 5.40
CA ILE A 327 -4.88 23.83 5.69
C ILE A 327 -4.76 22.36 6.10
N SER A 328 -3.98 21.56 5.37
CA SER A 328 -3.74 20.15 5.67
C SER A 328 -3.05 19.98 7.04
N GLU A 329 -2.06 20.83 7.35
CA GLU A 329 -1.41 20.89 8.67
C GLU A 329 -2.42 21.22 9.78
N ALA A 330 -3.25 22.26 9.59
CA ALA A 330 -4.31 22.63 10.54
C ALA A 330 -5.31 21.49 10.78
N LYS A 331 -5.80 20.84 9.72
CA LYS A 331 -6.74 19.71 9.82
C LYS A 331 -6.11 18.52 10.54
N ASN A 332 -4.84 18.20 10.27
CA ASN A 332 -4.11 17.12 10.94
C ASN A 332 -3.77 17.43 12.41
N LEU A 333 -3.81 18.70 12.82
CA LEU A 333 -3.76 19.15 14.22
C LEU A 333 -5.15 19.34 14.87
N LEU A 334 -6.23 18.92 14.20
CA LEU A 334 -7.63 19.11 14.63
C LEU A 334 -8.03 20.58 14.87
N LEU A 335 -7.50 21.50 14.06
CA LEU A 335 -7.79 22.93 14.12
C LEU A 335 -8.81 23.29 13.01
N PRO A 336 -10.13 23.30 13.28
CA PRO A 336 -11.14 23.77 12.33
C PRO A 336 -11.06 25.29 12.09
N PRO A 337 -11.72 25.84 11.06
CA PRO A 337 -11.74 27.28 10.80
C PRO A 337 -12.30 28.07 12.00
N GLY A 338 -11.48 28.96 12.56
CA GLY A 338 -11.83 29.76 13.73
C GLY A 338 -11.47 29.13 15.09
N HIS A 339 -10.78 27.98 15.11
CA HIS A 339 -10.22 27.44 16.35
C HIS A 339 -9.26 28.47 17.02
N PRO A 340 -9.34 28.70 18.35
CA PRO A 340 -8.56 29.76 19.01
C PRO A 340 -7.04 29.66 18.78
N GLU A 341 -6.52 28.45 18.74
CA GLU A 341 -5.08 28.18 18.60
C GLU A 341 -4.58 28.15 17.15
N LEU A 342 -5.47 28.29 16.15
CA LEU A 342 -5.13 28.17 14.72
C LEU A 342 -3.97 29.10 14.31
N ASN A 343 -4.01 30.35 14.76
CA ASN A 343 -2.99 31.37 14.47
C ASN A 343 -1.70 31.19 15.30
N ALA A 344 -1.77 30.46 16.41
CA ALA A 344 -0.63 30.22 17.30
C ALA A 344 0.18 28.99 16.87
N GLN A 345 -0.49 27.96 16.35
CA GLN A 345 0.14 26.71 15.92
C GLN A 345 0.57 26.71 14.44
N ILE A 346 -0.17 27.36 13.54
CA ILE A 346 0.08 27.27 12.09
C ILE A 346 0.87 28.49 11.57
N SER A 347 2.10 28.24 11.11
CA SER A 347 2.93 29.25 10.43
C SER A 347 2.52 29.42 8.96
N ALA A 348 1.41 30.12 8.70
CA ALA A 348 0.80 30.27 7.38
C ALA A 348 1.05 31.65 6.71
N PRO A 349 0.78 31.79 5.40
CA PRO A 349 0.75 33.09 4.72
C PRO A 349 -0.36 34.03 5.23
N GLU A 350 -0.23 35.32 4.91
CA GLU A 350 -1.27 36.33 5.19
C GLU A 350 -2.67 35.91 4.71
N ASN A 351 -3.68 36.26 5.52
CA ASN A 351 -5.10 35.96 5.34
C ASN A 351 -5.48 34.46 5.38
N PHE A 352 -4.58 33.59 5.85
CA PHE A 352 -4.84 32.15 5.98
C PHE A 352 -6.16 31.79 6.70
N PRO A 353 -6.55 32.41 7.85
CA PRO A 353 -7.78 32.03 8.55
C PRO A 353 -9.04 32.28 7.73
N ASP A 354 -9.09 33.38 6.97
CA ASP A 354 -10.22 33.74 6.12
C ASP A 354 -10.27 32.87 4.86
N VAL A 355 -9.11 32.58 4.27
CA VAL A 355 -8.98 31.62 3.16
C VAL A 355 -9.45 30.22 3.57
N TYR A 356 -9.02 29.73 4.74
CA TYR A 356 -9.43 28.41 5.25
C TYR A 356 -10.94 28.38 5.55
N ARG A 357 -11.49 29.43 6.19
CA ARG A 357 -12.94 29.56 6.41
C ARG A 357 -13.73 29.56 5.10
N ALA A 358 -13.30 30.34 4.10
CA ALA A 358 -13.96 30.42 2.80
C ALA A 358 -13.83 29.09 2.01
N TYR A 359 -12.68 28.42 2.09
CA TYR A 359 -12.46 27.12 1.47
C TYR A 359 -13.37 26.04 2.06
N GLN A 360 -13.44 25.95 3.39
CA GLN A 360 -14.30 24.96 4.06
C GLN A 360 -15.78 25.24 3.78
N ALA A 361 -16.20 26.51 3.78
CA ALA A 361 -17.56 26.88 3.40
C ALA A 361 -17.88 26.50 1.93
N ALA A 362 -16.92 26.64 1.01
CA ALA A 362 -17.08 26.26 -0.40
C ALA A 362 -17.17 24.75 -0.61
N LEU A 363 -16.48 23.95 0.22
CA LEU A 363 -16.60 22.49 0.30
C LEU A 363 -17.99 22.08 0.82
N THR A 364 -18.38 22.58 2.00
CA THR A 364 -19.67 22.26 2.64
C THR A 364 -20.86 22.62 1.74
N ALA A 365 -20.84 23.78 1.07
CA ALA A 365 -21.90 24.21 0.15
C ALA A 365 -22.06 23.33 -1.12
N ARG A 366 -21.18 22.33 -1.32
CA ARG A 366 -21.22 21.36 -2.42
C ARG A 366 -21.26 19.91 -1.96
N GLU A 367 -21.45 19.68 -0.65
CA GLU A 367 -21.34 18.36 -0.02
C GLU A 367 -20.00 17.67 -0.38
N MET A 368 -18.92 18.45 -0.42
CA MET A 368 -17.57 17.95 -0.71
C MET A 368 -16.72 17.91 0.56
N LEU A 369 -15.80 16.94 0.62
CA LEU A 369 -14.76 16.80 1.64
C LEU A 369 -13.41 16.68 0.95
N ASP A 370 -12.34 17.18 1.57
CA ASP A 370 -11.00 16.70 1.24
C ASP A 370 -10.60 15.49 2.09
N TYR A 371 -9.39 14.98 1.85
CA TYR A 371 -8.92 13.77 2.53
C TYR A 371 -8.66 14.01 4.03
N ASP A 372 -8.26 15.22 4.43
CA ASP A 372 -7.96 15.55 5.83
C ASP A 372 -9.26 15.77 6.65
N ASP A 373 -10.36 16.19 6.01
CA ASP A 373 -11.70 16.23 6.62
C ASP A 373 -12.17 14.86 7.14
N LEU A 374 -11.72 13.77 6.51
CA LEU A 374 -12.02 12.39 6.93
C LEU A 374 -11.35 12.00 8.26
N LEU A 375 -10.55 12.89 8.86
CA LEU A 375 -10.03 12.75 10.22
C LEU A 375 -10.57 13.86 11.14
N LEU A 376 -10.53 15.11 10.67
CA LEU A 376 -11.00 16.27 11.43
C LEU A 376 -12.48 16.15 11.83
N LEU A 377 -13.36 15.86 10.87
CA LEU A 377 -14.80 15.88 11.11
C LEU A 377 -15.27 14.71 11.99
N PRO A 378 -14.81 13.45 11.82
CA PRO A 378 -15.10 12.38 12.76
C PRO A 378 -14.62 12.71 14.18
N ALA A 379 -13.40 13.21 14.36
CA ALA A 379 -12.91 13.55 15.70
C ALA A 379 -13.77 14.65 16.36
N THR A 380 -14.02 15.75 15.65
CA THR A 380 -14.85 16.86 16.15
C THR A 380 -16.30 16.43 16.42
N MET A 381 -16.87 15.58 15.56
CA MET A 381 -18.21 15.02 15.73
C MET A 381 -18.31 14.19 17.01
N LEU A 382 -17.35 13.29 17.24
CA LEU A 382 -17.33 12.41 18.42
C LEU A 382 -17.05 13.16 19.73
N GLU A 383 -16.23 14.21 19.69
CA GLU A 383 -16.02 15.10 20.84
C GLU A 383 -17.27 15.92 21.18
N SER A 384 -18.07 16.28 20.18
CA SER A 384 -19.28 17.09 20.35
C SER A 384 -20.55 16.27 20.65
N HIS A 385 -20.55 14.97 20.34
CA HIS A 385 -21.72 14.07 20.46
C HIS A 385 -21.37 12.80 21.25
N PRO A 386 -21.27 12.87 22.59
CA PRO A 386 -20.85 11.75 23.43
C PRO A 386 -21.73 10.50 23.30
N GLU A 387 -23.01 10.65 22.95
CA GLU A 387 -23.95 9.55 22.73
C GLU A 387 -23.65 8.76 21.45
N ILE A 388 -23.01 9.38 20.46
CA ILE A 388 -22.53 8.70 19.24
C ILE A 388 -21.23 7.98 19.55
N LEU A 389 -20.33 8.66 20.26
CA LEU A 389 -19.07 8.08 20.72
C LEU A 389 -19.30 6.83 21.57
N GLN A 390 -20.25 6.86 22.51
CA GLN A 390 -20.62 5.71 23.33
C GLN A 390 -21.15 4.53 22.50
N ARG A 391 -21.97 4.77 21.46
CA ARG A 391 -22.43 3.69 20.55
C ARG A 391 -21.26 3.05 19.80
N ILE A 392 -20.33 3.85 19.31
CA ILE A 392 -19.17 3.38 18.53
C ILE A 392 -18.19 2.63 19.44
N GLN A 393 -17.93 3.11 20.65
CA GLN A 393 -17.15 2.40 21.68
C GLN A 393 -17.82 1.09 22.11
N ALA A 394 -19.15 1.07 22.25
CA ALA A 394 -19.90 -0.14 22.58
C ALA A 394 -19.88 -1.18 21.46
N ARG A 395 -19.88 -0.74 20.18
CA ARG A 395 -19.68 -1.59 19.00
C ARG A 395 -18.25 -2.12 18.94
N PHE A 396 -17.26 -1.25 18.79
CA PHE A 396 -15.86 -1.64 18.55
C PHE A 396 -15.08 -1.86 19.84
N ARG A 397 -15.41 -2.95 20.56
CA ARG A 397 -14.74 -3.35 21.81
C ARG A 397 -13.31 -3.85 21.62
N TRP A 398 -12.94 -4.23 20.39
CA TRP A 398 -11.64 -4.79 20.05
C TRP A 398 -11.01 -4.02 18.89
N ILE A 399 -10.06 -3.13 19.21
CA ILE A 399 -9.40 -2.26 18.23
C ILE A 399 -7.95 -2.72 18.03
N SER A 400 -7.55 -2.87 16.77
CA SER A 400 -6.20 -3.27 16.36
C SER A 400 -5.62 -2.28 15.36
N VAL A 401 -4.40 -1.78 15.56
CA VAL A 401 -3.76 -0.77 14.68
C VAL A 401 -2.38 -1.25 14.22
N ASP A 402 -2.18 -1.35 12.91
CA ASP A 402 -0.90 -1.68 12.26
C ASP A 402 -0.15 -0.40 11.83
N GLU A 403 1.17 -0.46 11.81
CA GLU A 403 2.10 0.66 11.55
C GLU A 403 1.89 1.88 12.48
N TYR A 404 1.72 1.65 13.78
CA TYR A 404 1.40 2.69 14.77
C TYR A 404 2.47 3.80 14.90
N GLN A 405 3.70 3.58 14.43
CA GLN A 405 4.75 4.62 14.42
C GLN A 405 4.46 5.79 13.46
N ASP A 406 3.59 5.59 12.47
CA ASP A 406 3.30 6.56 11.41
C ASP A 406 1.98 7.34 11.64
N VAL A 407 1.46 7.27 12.87
CA VAL A 407 0.25 7.97 13.32
C VAL A 407 0.51 9.47 13.49
N ASN A 408 -0.40 10.31 13.01
CA ASN A 408 -0.42 11.76 13.24
C ASN A 408 -1.36 12.17 14.38
N TYR A 409 -1.38 13.45 14.77
CA TYR A 409 -2.19 13.92 15.90
C TYR A 409 -3.69 13.63 15.74
N ALA A 410 -4.29 13.95 14.59
CA ALA A 410 -5.71 13.68 14.33
C ALA A 410 -6.06 12.18 14.44
N GLN A 411 -5.21 11.30 13.91
CA GLN A 411 -5.37 9.84 14.01
C GLN A 411 -5.19 9.34 15.45
N TYR A 412 -4.20 9.86 16.18
CA TYR A 412 -3.96 9.57 17.59
C TYR A 412 -5.15 10.00 18.46
N ARG A 413 -5.67 11.23 18.26
CA ARG A 413 -6.84 11.75 18.97
C ARG A 413 -8.10 10.96 18.68
N LEU A 414 -8.36 10.64 17.42
CA LEU A 414 -9.46 9.75 17.04
C LEU A 414 -9.35 8.39 17.73
N LEU A 415 -8.14 7.80 17.78
CA LEU A 415 -7.92 6.55 18.50
C LEU A 415 -8.17 6.68 20.01
N ARG A 416 -7.64 7.73 20.67
CA ARG A 416 -7.85 8.00 22.10
C ARG A 416 -9.32 8.16 22.46
N LEU A 417 -10.13 8.80 21.62
CA LEU A 417 -11.58 8.87 21.80
C LEU A 417 -12.23 7.48 21.74
N LEU A 418 -11.84 6.66 20.77
CA LEU A 418 -12.41 5.33 20.54
C LEU A 418 -11.98 4.28 21.58
N THR A 419 -10.97 4.55 22.39
CA THR A 419 -10.33 3.57 23.29
C THR A 419 -10.35 4.01 24.77
N PRO A 420 -11.55 4.16 25.37
CA PRO A 420 -11.67 4.26 26.83
C PRO A 420 -11.23 2.94 27.50
N PRO A 421 -11.06 2.89 28.84
CA PRO A 421 -10.54 1.73 29.55
C PRO A 421 -11.26 0.39 29.27
N GLU A 422 -12.53 0.44 28.86
CA GLU A 422 -13.37 -0.71 28.55
C GLU A 422 -13.10 -1.32 27.15
N VAL A 423 -12.43 -0.59 26.26
CA VAL A 423 -12.12 -1.02 24.89
C VAL A 423 -10.68 -1.52 24.83
N ASN A 424 -10.51 -2.75 24.35
CA ASN A 424 -9.20 -3.37 24.23
C ASN A 424 -8.48 -2.89 22.97
N LEU A 425 -7.38 -2.15 23.16
CA LEU A 425 -6.52 -1.63 22.09
C LEU A 425 -5.23 -2.46 21.96
N CYS A 426 -4.98 -2.99 20.77
CA CYS A 426 -3.71 -3.58 20.37
C CYS A 426 -3.05 -2.75 19.27
N VAL A 427 -1.87 -2.18 19.52
CA VAL A 427 -1.09 -1.47 18.50
C VAL A 427 0.19 -2.24 18.19
N ILE A 428 0.61 -2.22 16.93
CA ILE A 428 1.86 -2.83 16.47
C ILE A 428 2.61 -1.89 15.55
N GLY A 429 3.94 -1.87 15.68
CA GLY A 429 4.78 -1.01 14.86
C GLY A 429 6.26 -1.11 15.21
N ASP A 430 7.04 -0.23 14.61
CA ASP A 430 8.48 -0.11 14.85
C ASP A 430 8.88 1.37 14.83
N PRO A 431 9.31 1.97 15.96
CA PRO A 431 9.71 3.38 16.01
C PRO A 431 10.92 3.70 15.12
N ASP A 432 11.73 2.70 14.76
CA ASP A 432 12.86 2.86 13.82
C ASP A 432 12.39 2.88 12.34
N GLN A 433 11.10 2.64 12.07
CA GLN A 433 10.47 2.73 10.74
C GLN A 433 9.60 3.97 10.54
N ALA A 434 9.58 4.91 11.48
CA ALA A 434 8.80 6.15 11.38
C ALA A 434 9.35 7.09 10.29
N ILE A 435 8.85 6.95 9.05
CA ILE A 435 9.34 7.70 7.88
C ILE A 435 8.37 8.78 7.39
N TYR A 436 7.11 8.78 7.84
CA TYR A 436 6.09 9.73 7.38
C TYR A 436 6.04 11.06 8.16
N GLY A 437 7.12 11.43 8.88
CA GLY A 437 7.18 12.69 9.65
C GLY A 437 6.91 13.96 8.83
N PHE A 438 7.25 13.95 7.53
CA PHE A 438 6.91 15.03 6.59
C PHE A 438 5.40 15.17 6.28
N ARG A 439 4.57 14.23 6.76
CA ARG A 439 3.10 14.25 6.70
C ARG A 439 2.45 14.48 8.08
N GLY A 440 3.23 14.92 9.08
CA GLY A 440 2.77 15.15 10.44
C GLY A 440 2.66 13.88 11.31
N ALA A 441 3.19 12.74 10.87
CA ALA A 441 3.33 11.57 11.74
C ALA A 441 4.35 11.87 12.85
N ASP A 442 4.05 11.48 14.09
CA ASP A 442 4.95 11.69 15.23
C ASP A 442 5.10 10.41 16.05
N ARG A 443 6.32 9.85 16.01
CA ARG A 443 6.71 8.69 16.81
C ARG A 443 6.57 8.92 18.32
N SER A 444 6.41 10.15 18.80
CA SER A 444 6.14 10.41 20.22
C SER A 444 4.86 9.73 20.71
N TYR A 445 3.84 9.53 19.86
CA TYR A 445 2.63 8.77 20.22
C TYR A 445 2.89 7.27 20.43
N PHE A 446 3.93 6.73 19.79
CA PHE A 446 4.39 5.35 20.03
C PHE A 446 5.05 5.25 21.41
N LEU A 447 5.90 6.23 21.77
CA LEU A 447 6.61 6.26 23.04
C LEU A 447 5.69 6.57 24.22
N LYS A 448 4.70 7.46 24.05
CA LYS A 448 3.70 7.82 25.06
C LYS A 448 2.68 6.72 25.35
N PHE A 449 2.64 5.63 24.57
CA PHE A 449 1.58 4.62 24.70
C PHE A 449 1.45 4.03 26.12
N GLN A 450 2.55 3.87 26.86
CA GLN A 450 2.53 3.40 28.25
C GLN A 450 2.10 4.49 29.26
N GLU A 451 2.33 5.77 28.96
CA GLU A 451 1.79 6.89 29.75
C GLU A 451 0.28 7.01 29.52
N ASP A 452 -0.15 6.85 28.27
CA ASP A 452 -1.53 6.90 27.82
C ASP A 452 -2.38 5.71 28.29
N TYR A 453 -1.76 4.54 28.46
CA TYR A 453 -2.36 3.29 28.93
C TYR A 453 -1.43 2.59 29.96
N PRO A 454 -1.42 3.02 31.23
CA PRO A 454 -0.48 2.48 32.24
C PRO A 454 -0.60 0.98 32.53
N ALA A 455 -1.77 0.38 32.23
CA ALA A 455 -1.99 -1.06 32.34
C ALA A 455 -1.61 -1.84 31.06
N ALA A 456 -1.07 -1.18 30.03
CA ALA A 456 -0.74 -1.85 28.79
C ALA A 456 0.48 -2.77 28.92
N ARG A 457 0.39 -3.94 28.29
CA ARG A 457 1.53 -4.85 28.15
C ARG A 457 2.40 -4.42 26.98
N GLU A 458 3.71 -4.51 27.15
CA GLU A 458 4.67 -4.44 26.05
C GLU A 458 5.17 -5.84 25.69
N ILE A 459 5.22 -6.17 24.40
CA ILE A 459 5.85 -7.38 23.86
C ILE A 459 6.74 -6.99 22.68
N ARG A 460 7.95 -7.59 22.62
CA ARG A 460 8.93 -7.32 21.56
C ARG A 460 9.13 -8.56 20.69
N LEU A 461 8.86 -8.46 19.39
CA LEU A 461 9.14 -9.53 18.42
C LEU A 461 10.58 -9.38 17.91
N ARG A 462 11.46 -10.32 18.28
CA ARG A 462 12.90 -10.22 18.01
C ARG A 462 13.40 -11.05 16.82
N GLN A 463 12.78 -12.20 16.56
CA GLN A 463 13.22 -13.10 15.50
C GLN A 463 12.84 -12.58 14.11
N ASN A 464 13.81 -12.50 13.19
CA ASN A 464 13.58 -12.11 11.81
C ASN A 464 13.34 -13.32 10.88
N TYR A 465 12.36 -13.20 9.97
CA TYR A 465 12.01 -14.26 8.99
C TYR A 465 12.23 -13.85 7.52
N ARG A 466 12.79 -12.67 7.26
CA ARG A 466 12.91 -12.07 5.91
C ARG A 466 14.34 -11.96 5.42
N SER A 467 15.29 -11.66 6.32
CA SER A 467 16.63 -11.19 6.00
C SER A 467 17.69 -12.08 6.64
N SER A 468 18.82 -12.25 5.97
CA SER A 468 19.96 -13.00 6.49
C SER A 468 20.76 -12.19 7.52
N ARG A 469 21.50 -12.88 8.41
CA ARG A 469 22.33 -12.25 9.45
C ARG A 469 23.25 -11.12 8.95
N PRO A 470 23.92 -11.21 7.78
CA PRO A 470 24.72 -10.09 7.26
C PRO A 470 23.90 -8.82 6.99
N ILE A 471 22.68 -8.96 6.46
CA ILE A 471 21.78 -7.83 6.20
C ILE A 471 21.30 -7.21 7.52
N LEU A 472 20.96 -8.05 8.50
CA LEU A 472 20.55 -7.59 9.84
C LEU A 472 21.69 -6.85 10.55
N SER A 473 22.90 -7.38 10.51
CA SER A 473 24.10 -6.74 11.08
C SER A 473 24.39 -5.39 10.42
N ALA A 474 24.33 -5.30 9.09
CA ALA A 474 24.51 -4.04 8.38
C ALA A 474 23.40 -3.03 8.70
N SER A 475 22.13 -3.46 8.75
CA SER A 475 21.01 -2.60 9.13
C SER A 475 21.16 -2.07 10.56
N ARG A 476 21.58 -2.93 11.51
CA ARG A 476 21.82 -2.54 12.89
C ARG A 476 22.93 -1.49 13.01
N GLN A 477 24.05 -1.68 12.31
CA GLN A 477 25.14 -0.70 12.32
C GLN A 477 24.72 0.70 11.85
N VAL A 478 23.78 0.79 10.90
CA VAL A 478 23.21 2.06 10.44
C VAL A 478 22.27 2.68 11.48
N ILE A 479 21.44 1.86 12.15
CA ILE A 479 20.52 2.31 13.20
C ILE A 479 21.31 2.77 14.43
N ASP A 480 22.20 1.94 14.96
CA ASP A 480 23.03 2.22 16.15
C ASP A 480 23.92 3.48 15.97
N ALA A 481 24.29 3.82 14.73
CA ALA A 481 25.03 5.06 14.41
C ALA A 481 24.14 6.33 14.35
N GLY A 482 22.82 6.18 14.23
CA GLY A 482 21.87 7.29 14.06
C GLY A 482 20.84 7.46 15.19
N SER A 483 20.61 6.44 16.02
CA SER A 483 19.58 6.44 17.06
C SER A 483 20.15 6.72 18.45
N GLY A 484 19.68 7.79 19.10
CA GLY A 484 19.86 8.02 20.54
C GLY A 484 18.97 7.14 21.44
N LEU A 485 18.46 6.03 20.91
CA LEU A 485 17.63 5.05 21.60
C LEU A 485 18.35 3.68 21.57
N PRO A 486 18.19 2.82 22.58
CA PRO A 486 18.65 1.45 22.51
C PRO A 486 17.86 0.70 21.43
N GLY A 487 18.51 0.41 20.29
CA GLY A 487 17.90 -0.26 19.14
C GLY A 487 17.31 -1.64 19.47
N GLN A 488 16.38 -2.11 18.64
CA GLN A 488 15.80 -3.44 18.84
C GLN A 488 16.83 -4.55 18.58
N ASP A 489 17.06 -5.42 19.56
CA ASP A 489 17.84 -6.66 19.39
C ASP A 489 17.07 -7.67 18.51
N ILE A 490 17.15 -7.47 17.19
CA ILE A 490 16.61 -8.35 16.15
C ILE A 490 17.67 -9.37 15.74
N TRP A 491 17.29 -10.66 15.62
CA TRP A 491 18.23 -11.77 15.37
C TRP A 491 17.75 -12.79 14.30
#